data_AF-A0A1V3XM06-F1
#
_entry.id   AF-A0A1V3XM06-F1
#
_cell.length_a   1.000
_cell.length_b   1.000
_cell.length_c   1.000
_cell.angle_alpha   90.00
_cell.angle_beta   90.00
_cell.angle_gamma   90.00
#
_symmetry.space_group_name_H-M   'P 1'
#
loop_
_entity.id
_entity.type
_entity.pdbx_description
1 polymer ?
#
loop_
_entity_poly.entity_id
_entity_poly.type
_entity_poly.pdbx_seq_one_letter_code
_entity_poly.pdbx_strand_id
1 'polypeptide(L)'
;MTAQPSIPDIIAAPAWDALRKNHDQIGETHLRQLFADDPDRGRDLTITVGDLYIDYSKHRVTRETLRLLIELARAAGLEERRDQMFSGVHINTSEDRAVLHTALRLPATPSSLSAAAMWCRTCMPCWMRWATSPTGCAAASGPEPPESGSPPWSTSASAVRTSAR
;
A
#
# COMPACT_ATOMS: atom_id res chain seq x y z
N MET A 1 3.35 -1.49 -27.91
CA MET A 1 3.46 -0.16 -27.27
C MET A 1 2.15 0.09 -26.55
N THR A 2 2.08 -0.31 -25.27
CA THR A 2 0.90 -0.03 -24.44
C THR A 2 0.86 1.48 -24.20
N ALA A 3 -0.20 2.13 -24.68
CA ALA A 3 -0.43 3.54 -24.45
C ALA A 3 -0.49 3.79 -22.93
N GLN A 4 0.42 4.61 -22.40
CA GLN A 4 0.37 5.00 -21.00
C GLN A 4 -0.88 5.87 -20.77
N PRO A 5 -1.70 5.58 -19.75
CA PRO A 5 -2.89 6.37 -19.49
C PRO A 5 -2.47 7.78 -19.08
N SER A 6 -2.88 8.78 -19.87
CA SER A 6 -2.66 10.19 -19.56
C SER A 6 -3.23 10.50 -18.18
N ILE A 7 -2.40 11.11 -17.32
CA ILE A 7 -2.84 11.57 -16.01
C ILE A 7 -3.79 12.75 -16.26
N PRO A 8 -5.05 12.71 -15.79
CA PRO A 8 -5.96 13.83 -15.99
C PRO A 8 -5.41 15.07 -15.30
N ASP A 9 -5.51 16.23 -15.96
CA ASP A 9 -5.21 17.51 -15.32
C ASP A 9 -6.31 17.81 -14.30
N ILE A 10 -6.02 17.51 -13.04
CA ILE A 10 -6.98 17.59 -11.95
C ILE A 10 -7.36 19.03 -11.63
N ILE A 11 -6.49 20.01 -11.91
CA ILE A 11 -6.72 21.42 -11.60
C ILE A 11 -7.75 22.01 -12.57
N ALA A 12 -7.76 21.52 -13.81
CA ALA A 12 -8.75 21.90 -14.83
C ALA A 12 -10.09 21.18 -14.66
N ALA A 13 -10.22 20.23 -13.73
CA ALA A 13 -11.43 19.45 -13.56
C ALA A 13 -12.55 20.29 -12.89
N PRO A 14 -13.83 20.16 -13.32
CA PRO A 14 -14.95 20.85 -12.68
C PRO A 14 -15.09 20.56 -11.18
N ALA A 15 -14.70 19.36 -10.74
CA ALA A 15 -14.70 18.97 -9.33
C ALA A 15 -13.71 19.81 -8.49
N TRP A 16 -12.57 20.21 -9.08
CA TRP A 16 -11.59 21.08 -8.43
C TRP A 16 -12.13 22.50 -8.26
N ASP A 17 -12.78 23.04 -9.29
CA ASP A 17 -13.44 24.34 -9.23
C ASP A 17 -14.56 24.37 -8.18
N ALA A 18 -15.33 23.28 -8.04
CA ALA A 18 -16.35 23.15 -7.00
C ALA A 18 -15.75 23.19 -5.59
N LEU A 19 -14.63 22.49 -5.37
CA LEU A 19 -13.89 22.55 -4.10
C LEU A 19 -13.34 23.95 -3.81
N ARG A 20 -12.79 24.64 -4.81
CA ARG A 20 -12.31 26.01 -4.65
C ARG A 20 -13.44 26.95 -4.22
N LYS A 21 -14.61 26.86 -4.86
CA LYS A 21 -15.79 27.63 -4.45
C LYS A 21 -16.27 27.29 -3.03
N ASN A 22 -16.23 26.02 -2.64
CA ASN A 22 -16.56 25.63 -1.27
C ASN A 22 -15.54 26.19 -0.27
N HIS A 23 -14.25 26.16 -0.60
CA HIS A 23 -13.20 26.79 0.19
C HIS A 23 -13.45 28.29 0.37
N ASP A 24 -13.81 29.02 -0.68
CA ASP A 24 -14.10 30.45 -0.60
C ASP A 24 -15.28 30.75 0.36
N GLN A 25 -16.18 29.78 0.58
CA GLN A 25 -17.32 29.91 1.50
C GLN A 25 -16.96 29.58 2.96
N ILE A 26 -16.11 28.56 3.19
CA ILE A 26 -15.87 28.02 4.55
C ILE A 26 -14.42 28.15 5.05
N GLY A 27 -13.50 28.65 4.24
CA GLY A 27 -12.06 28.64 4.53
C GLY A 27 -11.68 29.39 5.81
N GLU A 28 -12.41 30.47 6.08
CA GLU A 28 -12.25 31.30 7.28
C GLU A 28 -13.12 30.83 8.47
N THR A 29 -13.95 29.80 8.29
CA THR A 29 -14.79 29.27 9.36
C THR A 29 -13.92 28.60 10.44
N HIS A 30 -14.06 29.06 11.68
CA HIS A 30 -13.32 28.52 12.81
C HIS A 30 -13.89 27.15 13.24
N LEU A 31 -13.02 26.23 13.68
CA LEU A 31 -13.41 24.88 14.07
C LEU A 31 -14.49 24.86 15.17
N ARG A 32 -14.44 25.82 16.12
CA ARG A 32 -15.48 25.97 17.16
C ARG A 32 -16.88 26.18 16.56
N GLN A 33 -16.99 26.97 15.51
CA GLN A 33 -18.26 27.19 14.81
C GLN A 33 -18.75 25.89 14.16
N LEU A 34 -17.85 25.17 13.49
CA LEU A 34 -18.15 23.89 12.86
C LEU A 34 -18.63 22.80 13.84
N PHE A 35 -18.21 22.85 15.11
CA PHE A 35 -18.73 22.00 16.19
C PHE A 35 -20.05 22.50 16.79
N ALA A 36 -20.29 23.81 16.77
CA ALA A 36 -21.56 24.39 17.19
C ALA A 36 -22.67 24.07 16.17
N ASP A 37 -22.36 24.13 14.87
CA ASP A 37 -23.31 23.91 13.78
C ASP A 37 -23.62 22.43 13.51
N ASP A 38 -22.67 21.53 13.80
CA ASP A 38 -22.84 20.07 13.68
C ASP A 38 -22.38 19.39 14.99
N PRO A 39 -23.23 19.36 16.04
CA PRO A 39 -22.89 18.78 17.34
C PRO A 39 -22.53 17.28 17.26
N ASP A 40 -23.13 16.56 16.30
CA ASP A 40 -22.94 15.12 16.12
C ASP A 40 -21.67 14.78 15.31
N ARG A 41 -20.96 15.77 14.76
CA ARG A 41 -19.75 15.55 13.94
C ARG A 41 -18.69 14.71 14.63
N GLY A 42 -18.55 14.82 15.95
CA GLY A 42 -17.57 14.08 16.74
C GLY A 42 -17.86 12.58 16.78
N ARG A 43 -19.10 12.19 16.49
CA ARG A 43 -19.52 10.79 16.35
C ARG A 43 -19.49 10.36 14.90
N ASP A 44 -20.03 11.17 14.00
CA ASP A 44 -20.26 10.75 12.62
C ASP A 44 -19.02 10.89 11.71
N LEU A 45 -18.08 11.78 12.03
CA LEU A 45 -16.81 11.94 11.29
C LEU A 45 -15.72 11.04 11.90
N THR A 46 -16.10 9.79 12.14
CA THR A 46 -15.23 8.77 12.72
C THR A 46 -15.41 7.46 11.96
N ILE A 47 -14.33 6.69 11.85
CA ILE A 47 -14.34 5.36 11.25
C ILE A 47 -13.57 4.43 12.17
N THR A 48 -14.15 3.25 12.45
CA THR A 48 -13.47 2.15 13.13
C THR A 48 -13.18 1.05 12.13
N VAL A 49 -11.92 0.64 12.01
CA VAL A 49 -11.47 -0.42 11.10
C VAL A 49 -10.48 -1.34 11.80
N GLY A 50 -10.87 -2.59 12.05
CA GLY A 50 -10.13 -3.48 12.94
C GLY A 50 -9.95 -2.84 14.31
N ASP A 51 -8.71 -2.78 14.79
CA ASP A 51 -8.36 -2.16 16.07
C ASP A 51 -8.06 -0.64 15.97
N LEU A 52 -8.27 -0.03 14.80
CA LEU A 52 -8.00 1.39 14.57
C LEU A 52 -9.29 2.22 14.69
N TYR A 53 -9.25 3.24 15.55
CA TYR A 53 -10.26 4.29 15.64
C TYR A 53 -9.71 5.58 15.03
N ILE A 54 -10.34 6.06 13.95
CA ILE A 54 -9.93 7.24 13.20
C ILE A 54 -10.99 8.31 13.38
N ASP A 55 -10.67 9.36 14.14
CA ASP A 55 -11.50 10.56 14.29
C ASP A 55 -10.94 11.69 13.43
N TYR A 56 -11.69 12.10 12.41
CA TYR A 56 -11.36 13.21 11.53
C TYR A 56 -12.28 14.42 11.72
N SER A 57 -13.05 14.48 12.81
CA SER A 57 -13.99 15.56 13.14
C SER A 57 -13.33 16.93 13.34
N LYS A 58 -12.05 16.97 13.75
CA LYS A 58 -11.28 18.20 14.00
C LYS A 58 -10.66 18.84 12.75
N HIS A 59 -11.04 18.38 11.56
CA HIS A 59 -10.67 19.04 10.31
C HIS A 59 -11.67 20.13 9.95
N ARG A 60 -11.22 21.18 9.22
CA ARG A 60 -12.07 22.24 8.66
C ARG A 60 -12.86 21.74 7.44
N VAL A 61 -13.72 20.77 7.69
CA VAL A 61 -14.58 20.14 6.67
C VAL A 61 -16.02 20.14 7.14
N THR A 62 -16.91 20.33 6.17
CA THR A 62 -18.35 20.10 6.30
C THR A 62 -18.72 18.80 5.59
N ARG A 63 -19.98 18.35 5.74
CA ARG A 63 -20.49 17.20 4.97
C ARG A 63 -20.40 17.43 3.47
N GLU A 64 -20.66 18.66 3.04
CA GLU A 64 -20.52 19.08 1.65
C GLU A 64 -19.07 19.02 1.18
N THR A 65 -18.12 19.49 2.00
CA THR A 65 -16.68 19.39 1.68
C THR A 65 -16.25 17.95 1.45
N LEU A 66 -16.71 17.01 2.30
CA LEU A 66 -16.40 15.58 2.13
C LEU A 66 -16.99 15.01 0.84
N ARG A 67 -18.24 15.38 0.50
CA ARG A 67 -18.87 14.99 -0.77
C ARG A 67 -18.03 15.47 -1.96
N LEU A 68 -17.63 16.74 -1.97
CA LEU A 68 -16.81 17.34 -3.03
C LEU A 68 -15.41 16.71 -3.14
N LEU A 69 -14.77 16.37 -2.01
CA LEU A 69 -13.49 15.66 -2.00
C LEU A 69 -13.61 14.25 -2.60
N ILE A 70 -14.69 13.53 -2.30
CA ILE A 70 -14.97 12.21 -2.90
C ILE A 70 -15.21 12.35 -4.40
N GLU A 71 -15.92 13.38 -4.86
CA GLU A 71 -16.12 13.66 -6.27
C GLU A 71 -14.81 13.96 -7.00
N LEU A 72 -13.91 14.73 -6.38
CA LEU A 72 -12.58 14.96 -6.93
C LEU A 72 -11.77 13.65 -7.03
N ALA A 73 -11.82 12.80 -6.00
CA ALA A 73 -11.15 11.51 -6.02
C ALA A 73 -11.66 10.60 -7.15
N ARG A 74 -12.97 10.61 -7.41
CA ARG A 74 -13.58 9.90 -8.55
C ARG A 74 -13.15 10.49 -9.89
N ALA A 75 -13.14 11.82 -10.02
CA ALA A 75 -12.67 12.51 -11.22
C ALA A 75 -11.18 12.23 -11.53
N ALA A 76 -10.37 12.00 -10.49
CA ALA A 76 -8.97 11.59 -10.63
C ALA A 76 -8.79 10.11 -11.00
N GLY A 77 -9.86 9.31 -11.05
CA GLY A 77 -9.79 7.88 -11.34
C GLY A 77 -9.14 7.06 -10.22
N LEU A 78 -9.23 7.51 -8.95
CA LEU A 78 -8.53 6.88 -7.83
C LEU A 78 -8.84 5.39 -7.68
N GLU A 79 -10.10 4.99 -7.85
CA GLU A 79 -10.52 3.59 -7.71
C GLU A 79 -9.92 2.70 -8.81
N GLU A 80 -9.89 3.18 -10.06
CA GLU A 80 -9.27 2.47 -11.17
C GLU A 80 -7.76 2.31 -10.94
N ARG A 81 -7.07 3.38 -10.52
CA ARG A 81 -5.62 3.33 -10.24
C ARG A 81 -5.30 2.42 -9.07
N ARG A 82 -6.14 2.40 -8.03
CA ARG A 82 -6.04 1.45 -6.92
C ARG A 82 -6.12 0.02 -7.44
N ASP A 83 -7.09 -0.30 -8.30
CA ASP A 83 -7.28 -1.66 -8.81
C ASP A 83 -6.16 -2.08 -9.78
N GLN A 84 -5.63 -1.14 -10.57
CA GLN A 84 -4.41 -1.32 -11.37
C GLN A 84 -3.19 -1.65 -10.51
N MET A 85 -3.02 -1.00 -9.35
CA MET A 85 -1.98 -1.33 -8.38
C MET A 85 -2.13 -2.77 -7.88
N PHE A 86 -3.33 -3.15 -7.42
CA PHE A 86 -3.57 -4.49 -6.88
C PHE A 86 -3.42 -5.61 -7.92
N SER A 87 -3.72 -5.34 -9.19
CA SER A 87 -3.57 -6.29 -10.29
C SER A 87 -2.14 -6.39 -10.84
N GLY A 88 -1.22 -5.51 -10.41
CA GLY A 88 0.18 -5.55 -10.83
C GLY A 88 0.47 -4.84 -12.16
N VAL A 89 -0.42 -3.95 -12.60
CA VAL A 89 -0.14 -3.06 -13.73
C VAL A 89 1.10 -2.21 -13.42
N HIS A 90 1.88 -1.88 -14.45
CA HIS A 90 3.07 -1.04 -14.34
C HIS A 90 2.70 0.43 -14.13
N ILE A 91 2.19 0.75 -12.94
CA ILE A 91 1.80 2.11 -12.57
C ILE A 91 3.00 3.01 -12.26
N ASN A 92 4.18 2.44 -11.94
CA ASN A 92 5.41 3.21 -11.82
C ASN A 92 5.95 3.48 -13.23
N THR A 93 5.55 4.61 -13.80
CA THR A 93 5.83 4.95 -15.20
C THR A 93 7.27 5.35 -15.48
N SER A 94 8.00 5.87 -14.49
CA SER A 94 9.40 6.28 -14.68
C SER A 94 10.36 5.09 -14.79
N GLU A 95 10.02 3.98 -14.12
CA GLU A 95 10.82 2.75 -14.15
C GLU A 95 10.15 1.61 -14.94
N ASP A 96 8.92 1.81 -15.41
CA ASP A 96 8.07 0.78 -16.04
C ASP A 96 7.97 -0.51 -15.20
N ARG A 97 7.47 -0.37 -13.95
CA ARG A 97 7.39 -1.48 -12.98
C ARG A 97 6.06 -1.56 -12.25
N ALA A 98 5.68 -2.79 -11.90
CA ALA A 98 4.57 -3.06 -10.99
C ALA A 98 4.89 -2.58 -9.55
N VAL A 99 3.85 -2.16 -8.82
CA VAL A 99 3.94 -1.72 -7.42
C VAL A 99 3.09 -2.63 -6.53
N LEU A 100 3.69 -3.70 -6.00
CA LEU A 100 2.99 -4.80 -5.33
C LEU A 100 3.41 -5.03 -3.87
N HIS A 101 3.65 -3.96 -3.11
CA HIS A 101 3.96 -4.08 -1.68
C HIS A 101 2.81 -4.73 -0.87
N THR A 102 1.58 -4.63 -1.35
CA THR A 102 0.40 -5.29 -0.76
C THR A 102 0.43 -6.82 -0.93
N ALA A 103 0.98 -7.32 -2.03
CA ALA A 103 1.08 -8.76 -2.30
C ALA A 103 1.92 -9.49 -1.25
N LEU A 104 2.93 -8.80 -0.68
CA LEU A 104 3.77 -9.33 0.40
C LEU A 104 3.01 -9.59 1.70
N ARG A 105 1.79 -9.05 1.86
CA ARG A 105 0.95 -9.18 3.05
C ARG A 105 -0.33 -9.98 2.83
N LEU A 106 -0.58 -10.47 1.61
CA LEU A 106 -1.72 -11.35 1.33
C LEU A 106 -1.66 -12.62 2.18
N PRO A 107 -2.82 -13.16 2.60
CA PRO A 107 -2.87 -14.43 3.31
C PRO A 107 -2.25 -15.53 2.46
N ALA A 108 -1.63 -16.50 3.13
CA ALA A 108 -1.02 -17.66 2.48
C ALA A 108 -2.09 -18.64 2.00
N THR A 109 -2.79 -18.28 0.93
CA THR A 109 -3.67 -19.17 0.18
C THR A 109 -3.03 -19.52 -1.16
N PRO A 110 -3.22 -20.73 -1.70
CA PRO A 110 -2.50 -21.22 -2.88
C PRO A 110 -2.65 -20.34 -4.14
N SER A 111 -3.74 -19.57 -4.24
CA SER A 111 -4.07 -18.74 -5.40
C SER A 111 -3.60 -17.28 -5.31
N SER A 112 -3.08 -16.83 -4.16
CA SER A 112 -2.85 -15.40 -3.88
C SER A 112 -1.39 -14.96 -3.88
N LEU A 113 -0.44 -15.89 -3.94
CA LEU A 113 1.00 -15.58 -3.81
C LEU A 113 1.78 -16.01 -5.04
N SER A 114 2.67 -15.13 -5.50
CA SER A 114 3.74 -15.54 -6.42
C SER A 114 4.69 -16.52 -5.73
N ALA A 115 5.32 -17.41 -6.51
CA ALA A 115 6.27 -18.39 -5.99
C ALA A 115 7.39 -17.75 -5.14
N ALA A 116 7.82 -16.53 -5.48
CA ALA A 116 8.82 -15.79 -4.73
C ALA A 116 8.32 -15.33 -3.34
N ALA A 117 7.08 -14.84 -3.25
CA ALA A 117 6.49 -14.42 -1.98
C ALA A 117 6.26 -15.62 -1.05
N MET A 118 5.87 -16.77 -1.61
CA MET A 118 5.74 -18.04 -0.88
C MET A 118 7.10 -18.51 -0.34
N TRP A 119 8.15 -18.47 -1.18
CA TRP A 119 9.51 -18.83 -0.78
C TRP A 119 10.02 -17.98 0.39
N CYS A 120 9.94 -16.64 0.28
CA CYS A 120 10.38 -15.75 1.37
C CYS A 120 9.63 -16.00 2.68
N ARG A 121 8.31 -16.23 2.61
CA ARG A 121 7.49 -16.49 3.81
C ARG A 121 7.82 -17.82 4.47
N THR A 122 8.26 -18.84 3.73
CA THR A 122 8.62 -20.15 4.30
C THR A 122 10.06 -20.17 4.79
N CYS A 123 10.99 -19.62 4.02
CA CYS A 123 12.43 -19.71 4.33
C CYS A 123 12.84 -18.77 5.47
N MET A 124 12.27 -17.57 5.55
CA MET A 124 12.71 -16.56 6.52
C MET A 124 12.43 -16.95 7.98
N PRO A 125 11.26 -17.53 8.33
CA PRO A 125 11.03 -18.09 9.67
C PRO A 125 11.92 -19.30 9.99
N CYS A 126 12.21 -20.15 8.99
CA CYS A 126 13.12 -21.29 9.16
C CYS A 126 14.54 -20.79 9.50
N TRP A 127 15.03 -19.78 8.75
CA TRP A 127 16.30 -19.14 9.03
C TRP A 127 16.33 -18.46 10.40
N MET A 128 15.29 -17.72 10.79
CA MET A 128 15.21 -17.09 12.12
C MET A 128 15.25 -18.13 13.24
N ARG A 129 14.56 -19.26 13.08
CA ARG A 129 14.54 -20.36 14.04
C ARG A 129 15.90 -21.06 14.14
N TRP A 130 16.59 -21.23 13.01
CA TRP A 130 17.97 -21.74 12.99
C TRP A 130 18.93 -20.78 13.69
N ALA A 131 18.86 -19.48 13.37
CA ALA A 131 19.75 -18.46 13.91
C ALA A 131 19.60 -18.24 15.42
N THR A 132 18.43 -18.53 15.98
CA THR A 132 18.14 -18.39 17.42
C THR A 132 18.18 -19.71 18.18
N SER A 133 18.49 -20.84 17.51
CA SER A 133 18.57 -22.14 18.16
C SER A 133 19.87 -22.28 18.96
N PRO A 134 19.79 -22.51 20.29
CA PRO A 134 20.99 -22.68 21.11
C PRO A 134 21.77 -23.96 20.78
N THR A 135 21.15 -24.93 20.10
CA THR A 135 21.76 -26.21 19.78
C THR A 135 22.60 -26.23 18.51
N GLY A 136 22.45 -25.25 17.59
CA GLY A 136 23.16 -25.25 16.30
C GLY A 136 22.81 -26.44 15.39
N CYS A 137 22.48 -26.17 14.13
CA CYS A 137 22.36 -27.09 12.97
C CYS A 137 21.58 -28.43 13.05
N ALA A 138 21.16 -28.97 14.19
CA ALA A 138 20.66 -30.35 14.24
C ALA A 138 19.19 -30.56 13.83
N ALA A 139 18.42 -29.52 13.48
CA ALA A 139 16.98 -29.67 13.23
C ALA A 139 16.41 -28.77 12.11
N ALA A 140 17.19 -28.47 11.06
CA ALA A 140 16.67 -27.79 9.88
C ALA A 140 16.50 -28.77 8.71
N SER A 141 15.67 -29.80 8.88
CA SER A 141 15.07 -30.52 7.75
C SER A 141 13.97 -29.65 7.15
N GLY A 142 14.36 -28.56 6.49
CA GLY A 142 13.43 -27.77 5.67
C GLY A 142 13.02 -28.57 4.43
N PRO A 143 11.85 -28.30 3.83
CA PRO A 143 11.54 -28.86 2.52
C PRO A 143 12.63 -28.41 1.54
N GLU A 144 13.25 -29.37 0.85
CA GLU A 144 14.19 -29.06 -0.22
C GLU A 144 13.48 -28.22 -1.30
N PRO A 145 14.17 -27.23 -1.90
CA PRO A 145 13.65 -26.57 -3.09
C PRO A 145 13.27 -27.63 -4.14
N PRO A 146 12.20 -27.42 -4.91
CA PRO A 146 11.94 -28.28 -6.06
C PRO A 146 13.20 -28.28 -6.96
N GLU A 147 13.77 -29.45 -7.18
CA GLU A 147 14.88 -29.69 -8.09
C GLU A 147 14.44 -29.44 -9.54
N SER A 148 14.31 -28.18 -9.95
CA SER A 148 14.42 -27.76 -11.34
C SER A 148 14.38 -26.24 -11.44
N GLY A 149 15.56 -25.63 -11.57
CA GLY A 149 15.70 -24.22 -11.98
C GLY A 149 16.50 -23.40 -10.98
N SER A 150 17.76 -23.15 -11.30
CA SER A 150 18.61 -22.20 -10.58
C SER A 150 17.91 -20.84 -10.41
N PRO A 151 17.99 -20.20 -9.23
CA PRO A 151 17.48 -18.84 -9.07
C PRO A 151 18.33 -17.85 -9.90
N PRO A 152 17.73 -16.80 -10.49
CA PRO A 152 18.35 -15.95 -11.52
C PRO A 152 19.52 -15.07 -11.04
N TRP A 153 19.91 -15.15 -9.78
CA TRP A 153 20.98 -14.33 -9.18
C TRP A 153 22.28 -15.12 -8.88
N SER A 154 22.36 -16.41 -9.24
CA SER A 154 23.48 -17.28 -8.87
C SER A 154 24.78 -17.09 -9.68
N THR A 155 25.04 -15.90 -10.24
CA THR A 155 26.34 -15.60 -10.84
C THR A 155 27.31 -15.00 -9.83
N SER A 156 28.27 -15.83 -9.44
CA SER A 156 29.62 -15.50 -8.95
C SER A 156 29.77 -14.71 -7.64
N ALA A 157 29.79 -15.43 -6.52
CA ALA A 157 30.62 -15.06 -5.37
C ALA A 157 31.80 -16.04 -5.29
N SER A 158 32.95 -15.62 -5.83
CA SER A 158 34.22 -16.34 -5.63
C SER A 158 34.56 -16.37 -4.15
N ALA A 159 34.69 -17.58 -3.60
CA ALA A 159 35.11 -17.83 -2.23
C ALA A 159 36.57 -17.37 -2.02
N VAL A 160 36.77 -16.33 -1.19
CA VAL A 160 38.07 -16.06 -0.58
C VAL A 160 38.23 -17.01 0.61
N ARG A 161 39.03 -18.06 0.42
CA ARG A 161 39.56 -18.89 1.51
C ARG A 161 40.65 -18.11 2.22
N THR A 162 40.42 -17.70 3.46
CA THR A 162 41.49 -17.33 4.40
C THR A 162 42.05 -18.60 5.02
N SER A 163 43.29 -18.95 4.65
CA SER A 163 44.11 -19.91 5.38
C SER A 163 44.71 -19.22 6.60
N ALA A 164 44.43 -19.74 7.79
CA ALA A 164 45.14 -19.39 9.00
C ALA A 164 46.60 -19.89 8.97
N ARG A 165 47.52 -19.06 9.41
CA ARG A 165 48.81 -19.44 9.99
C ARG A 165 49.12 -18.48 11.13
#